data_AF-A0A7C3LGY0-F1
#
_entry.id   AF-A0A7C3LGY0-F1
#
_cell.length_a   1.000
_cell.length_b   1.000
_cell.length_c   1.000
_cell.angle_alpha   90.00
_cell.angle_beta   90.00
_cell.angle_gamma   90.00
#
_symmetry.space_group_name_H-M   'P 1'
#
loop_
_entity.id
_entity.type
_entity.pdbx_description
1 polymer ?
#
loop_
_entity_poly.entity_id
_entity_poly.type
_entity_poly.pdbx_seq_one_letter_code
_entity_poly.pdbx_strand_id
1 'polypeptide(L)'
;MHAVVSIKQVPDTSEVRIDPRTNTMIRSGVPSIINPEDVHAIEEAVRLKERFGGKVTVVTMGPPQAAAAIREAISIGADEGIICGDRGFAGSDTLATSYVVWKAIERINREEPVDIVLCGRQALDGDTGQVPPGVATRMGWPQLTSVLKIDAIDFE
;
A
#
# COMPACT_ATOMS: atom_id res chain seq x y z
N MET A 1 11.48 -15.94 2.88
CA MET A 1 11.05 -14.93 1.91
C MET A 1 10.58 -13.68 2.65
N HIS A 2 10.89 -12.50 2.14
CA HIS A 2 10.46 -11.22 2.69
C HIS A 2 9.60 -10.47 1.66
N ALA A 3 8.32 -10.35 1.96
CA ALA A 3 7.38 -9.56 1.19
C ALA A 3 7.19 -8.17 1.82
N VAL A 4 7.28 -7.12 1.01
CA VAL A 4 6.87 -5.78 1.42
C VAL A 4 5.56 -5.41 0.75
N VAL A 5 4.58 -4.93 1.52
CA VAL A 5 3.30 -4.49 0.98
C VAL A 5 3.14 -2.98 1.16
N SER A 6 2.99 -2.25 0.06
CA SER A 6 2.64 -0.83 0.13
C SER A 6 1.13 -0.68 0.24
N ILE A 7 0.67 -0.04 1.32
CA ILE A 7 -0.75 0.18 1.59
C ILE A 7 -1.05 1.68 1.68
N LYS A 8 -2.32 2.04 1.50
CA LYS A 8 -2.82 3.39 1.67
C LYS A 8 -4.12 3.40 2.46
N GLN A 9 -4.20 4.30 3.42
CA GLN A 9 -5.47 4.65 4.05
C GLN A 9 -6.25 5.61 3.13
N VAL A 10 -7.49 5.26 2.82
CA VAL A 10 -8.39 6.05 1.95
C VAL A 10 -9.71 6.31 2.66
N PRO A 11 -10.43 7.39 2.35
CA PRO A 11 -11.83 7.50 2.73
C PRO A 11 -12.65 6.38 2.08
N ASP A 12 -13.63 5.84 2.80
CA ASP A 12 -14.58 4.90 2.23
C ASP A 12 -15.46 5.61 1.18
N THR A 13 -15.13 5.41 -0.10
CA THR A 13 -15.82 6.07 -1.21
C THR A 13 -17.25 5.58 -1.41
N SER A 14 -17.63 4.43 -0.83
CA SER A 14 -19.02 3.95 -0.85
C SER A 14 -19.96 4.80 0.02
N GLU A 15 -19.40 5.48 1.02
CA GLU A 15 -20.11 6.39 1.93
C GLU A 15 -20.05 7.86 1.47
N VAL A 16 -19.22 8.17 0.44
CA VAL A 16 -19.08 9.52 -0.09
C VAL A 16 -20.31 9.92 -0.92
N ARG A 17 -20.86 11.09 -0.63
CA ARG A 17 -22.04 11.64 -1.33
C ARG A 17 -21.75 13.01 -1.91
N ILE A 18 -22.46 13.37 -2.97
CA ILE A 18 -22.46 14.73 -3.52
C ILE A 18 -23.69 15.45 -2.96
N ASP A 19 -23.47 16.64 -2.39
CA ASP A 19 -24.58 17.54 -2.03
C ASP A 19 -25.22 18.06 -3.33
N PRO A 20 -26.50 17.73 -3.62
CA PRO A 20 -27.15 18.14 -4.86
C PRO A 20 -27.42 19.64 -4.95
N ARG A 21 -27.28 20.40 -3.85
CA ARG A 21 -27.52 21.85 -3.80
C ARG A 21 -26.25 22.64 -4.08
N THR A 22 -25.13 22.21 -3.49
CA THR A 22 -23.85 22.91 -3.61
C THR A 22 -22.94 22.30 -4.68
N ASN A 23 -23.26 21.10 -5.18
CA ASN A 23 -22.42 20.28 -6.05
C ASN A 23 -21.03 20.00 -5.45
N THR A 24 -20.93 19.97 -4.12
CA THR A 24 -19.69 19.65 -3.40
C THR A 24 -19.76 18.28 -2.75
N MET A 25 -18.61 17.64 -2.61
CA MET A 25 -18.49 16.35 -1.92
C MET A 25 -18.71 16.50 -0.41
N ILE A 26 -19.60 15.69 0.15
CA ILE A 26 -19.82 15.56 1.60
C ILE A 26 -18.80 14.54 2.12
N ARG A 27 -17.82 15.03 2.89
CA ARG A 27 -16.73 14.21 3.46
C ARG A 27 -16.79 14.07 4.98
N SER A 28 -17.69 14.79 5.64
CA SER A 28 -17.82 14.75 7.10
C SER A 28 -18.35 13.39 7.55
N GLY A 29 -17.61 12.73 8.44
CA GLY A 29 -18.03 11.44 9.03
C GLY A 29 -17.72 10.21 8.17
N VAL A 30 -17.06 10.38 7.02
CA VAL A 30 -16.63 9.23 6.19
C VAL A 30 -15.46 8.53 6.88
N PRO A 31 -15.58 7.23 7.21
CA PRO A 31 -14.50 6.49 7.85
C PRO A 31 -13.30 6.37 6.91
N SER A 32 -12.11 6.25 7.51
CA SER A 32 -10.89 5.94 6.77
C SER A 32 -10.59 4.46 6.90
N ILE A 33 -10.44 3.77 5.77
CA ILE A 33 -10.22 2.32 5.66
C ILE A 33 -8.89 2.03 4.97
N ILE A 34 -8.38 0.80 5.09
CA ILE A 34 -7.37 0.32 4.13
C ILE A 34 -8.01 0.30 2.76
N ASN A 35 -7.31 0.80 1.74
CA ASN A 35 -7.76 0.67 0.36
C ASN A 35 -8.10 -0.80 0.05
N PRO A 36 -9.32 -1.13 -0.44
CA PRO A 36 -9.74 -2.52 -0.60
C PRO A 36 -8.81 -3.37 -1.46
N GLU A 37 -8.22 -2.79 -2.51
CA GLU A 37 -7.26 -3.51 -3.34
C GLU A 37 -5.93 -3.79 -2.62
N ASP A 38 -5.55 -2.97 -1.64
CA ASP A 38 -4.37 -3.19 -0.81
C ASP A 38 -4.62 -4.33 0.19
N VAL A 39 -5.86 -4.55 0.62
CA VAL A 39 -6.24 -5.71 1.46
C VAL A 39 -5.95 -7.02 0.71
N HIS A 40 -6.23 -7.08 -0.60
CA HIS A 40 -5.87 -8.25 -1.42
C HIS A 40 -4.35 -8.46 -1.46
N ALA A 41 -3.57 -7.38 -1.54
CA ALA A 41 -2.11 -7.45 -1.54
C ALA A 41 -1.55 -7.93 -0.19
N ILE A 42 -2.13 -7.48 0.94
CA ILE A 42 -1.78 -7.97 2.28
C ILE A 42 -2.07 -9.47 2.38
N GLU A 43 -3.29 -9.88 2.03
CA GLU A 43 -3.72 -11.29 2.09
C GLU A 43 -2.81 -12.19 1.24
N GLU A 44 -2.49 -11.79 0.02
CA GLU A 44 -1.60 -12.58 -0.84
C GLU A 44 -0.18 -12.65 -0.25
N ALA A 45 0.33 -11.57 0.34
CA ALA A 45 1.62 -11.58 1.03
C ALA A 45 1.63 -12.56 2.21
N VAL A 46 0.55 -12.58 3.00
CA VAL A 46 0.38 -13.50 4.13
C VAL A 46 0.32 -14.94 3.64
N ARG A 47 -0.45 -15.24 2.58
CA ARG A 47 -0.49 -16.59 1.97
C ARG A 47 0.87 -17.06 1.48
N LEU A 48 1.63 -16.17 0.84
CA LEU A 48 2.99 -16.49 0.42
C LEU A 48 3.88 -16.78 1.64
N LYS A 49 3.76 -15.99 2.72
CA LYS A 49 4.48 -16.24 3.97
C LYS A 49 4.12 -17.59 4.57
N GLU A 50 2.84 -17.97 4.60
CA GLU A 50 2.41 -19.28 5.10
C GLU A 50 2.98 -20.44 4.28
N ARG A 51 3.12 -20.26 2.97
CA ARG A 51 3.65 -21.28 2.05
C ARG A 51 5.16 -21.43 2.10
N PHE A 52 5.88 -20.32 2.18
CA PHE A 52 7.35 -20.27 2.01
C PHE A 52 8.12 -19.87 3.27
N GLY A 53 7.41 -19.50 4.34
CA GLY A 53 7.99 -18.91 5.53
C GLY A 53 8.56 -17.51 5.30
N GLY A 54 9.01 -16.90 6.40
CA GLY A 54 9.62 -15.57 6.40
C GLY A 54 8.68 -14.50 6.93
N LYS A 55 8.65 -13.34 6.28
CA LYS A 55 8.16 -12.09 6.89
C LYS A 55 7.38 -11.22 5.90
N VAL A 56 6.34 -10.56 6.39
CA VAL A 56 5.56 -9.53 5.70
C VAL A 56 5.73 -8.19 6.42
N THR A 57 6.27 -7.20 5.72
CA THR A 57 6.38 -5.82 6.21
C THR A 57 5.42 -4.93 5.45
N VAL A 58 4.54 -4.20 6.15
CA VAL A 58 3.64 -3.23 5.52
C VAL A 58 4.17 -1.81 5.64
N VAL A 59 4.08 -1.04 4.55
CA VAL A 59 4.55 0.35 4.47
C VAL A 59 3.40 1.24 4.05
N THR A 60 3.20 2.35 4.74
CA THR A 60 2.26 3.41 4.33
C THR A 60 2.94 4.77 4.41
N MET A 61 2.64 5.65 3.46
CA MET A 61 2.91 7.08 3.58
C MET A 61 1.62 7.78 4.00
N GLY A 62 1.63 8.51 5.10
CA GLY A 62 0.41 9.15 5.58
C GLY A 62 0.52 9.85 6.92
N PRO A 63 -0.55 10.56 7.33
CA PRO A 63 -0.63 11.22 8.63
C PRO A 63 -0.62 10.21 9.79
N PRO A 64 -0.45 10.65 11.05
CA PRO A 64 -0.40 9.76 12.22
C PRO A 64 -1.60 8.79 12.36
N GLN A 65 -2.79 9.17 11.87
CA GLN A 65 -3.97 8.32 11.84
C GLN A 65 -3.83 7.06 10.95
N ALA A 66 -2.89 7.05 10.00
CA ALA A 66 -2.59 5.87 9.18
C ALA A 66 -2.06 4.69 10.01
N ALA A 67 -1.66 4.93 11.27
CA ALA A 67 -1.34 3.87 12.21
C ALA A 67 -2.50 2.89 12.45
N ALA A 68 -3.76 3.32 12.27
CA ALA A 68 -4.91 2.43 12.34
C ALA A 68 -4.88 1.38 11.21
N ALA A 69 -4.60 1.79 9.97
CA ALA A 69 -4.44 0.90 8.82
C ALA A 69 -3.28 -0.09 9.03
N ILE A 70 -2.17 0.35 9.61
CA ILE A 70 -1.05 -0.55 9.95
C ILE A 70 -1.46 -1.60 10.98
N ARG A 71 -2.17 -1.22 12.05
CA ARG A 71 -2.64 -2.19 13.06
C ARG A 71 -3.62 -3.20 12.48
N GLU A 72 -4.51 -2.75 11.59
CA GLU A 72 -5.42 -3.62 10.88
C GLU A 72 -4.67 -4.60 9.96
N ALA A 73 -3.67 -4.13 9.21
CA ALA A 73 -2.82 -5.00 8.39
C ALA A 73 -2.05 -6.05 9.22
N ILE A 74 -1.55 -5.67 10.40
CA ILE A 74 -0.92 -6.61 11.35
C ILE A 74 -1.96 -7.62 11.85
N SER A 75 -3.19 -7.20 12.12
CA SER A 75 -4.26 -8.12 12.54
C SER A 75 -4.67 -9.13 11.46
N ILE A 76 -4.49 -8.79 10.18
CA ILE A 76 -4.68 -9.71 9.04
C ILE A 76 -3.54 -10.75 8.96
N GLY A 77 -2.34 -10.40 9.42
CA GLY A 77 -1.21 -11.33 9.48
C GLY A 77 0.13 -10.75 9.06
N ALA A 78 0.23 -9.44 8.79
CA ALA A 78 1.53 -8.79 8.61
C ALA A 78 2.36 -8.81 9.91
N ASP A 79 3.69 -8.88 9.80
CA ASP A 79 4.59 -9.00 10.95
C ASP A 79 5.06 -7.63 11.46
N GLU A 80 5.34 -6.71 10.56
CA GLU A 80 5.85 -5.37 10.88
C GLU A 80 5.15 -4.28 10.08
N GLY A 81 5.12 -3.07 10.64
CA GLY A 81 4.50 -1.92 10.00
C GLY A 81 5.33 -0.65 10.09
N ILE A 82 5.47 0.04 8.97
CA ILE A 82 6.26 1.27 8.82
C ILE A 82 5.36 2.40 8.32
N ILE A 83 5.46 3.56 8.96
CA ILE A 83 4.75 4.78 8.56
C ILE A 83 5.77 5.83 8.12
N CYS A 84 5.72 6.24 6.86
CA CYS A 84 6.41 7.43 6.37
C CYS A 84 5.56 8.67 6.70
N GLY A 85 5.70 9.15 7.94
CA GLY A 85 4.89 10.25 8.49
C GLY A 85 5.69 11.53 8.69
N ASP A 86 5.74 12.39 7.67
CA ASP A 86 6.30 13.74 7.75
C ASP A 86 5.36 14.75 7.08
N ARG A 87 5.28 15.98 7.62
CA ARG A 87 4.47 17.06 7.03
C ARG A 87 4.97 17.47 5.66
N GLY A 88 6.27 17.31 5.37
CA GLY A 88 6.86 17.54 4.06
C GLY A 88 6.33 16.63 2.96
N PHE A 89 5.64 15.53 3.31
CA PHE A 89 4.99 14.64 2.33
C PHE A 89 3.55 15.05 1.99
N ALA A 90 2.97 16.02 2.70
CA ALA A 90 1.60 16.46 2.46
C ALA A 90 1.47 17.12 1.07
N GLY A 91 0.39 16.78 0.35
CA GLY A 91 0.13 17.31 -0.99
C GLY A 91 0.96 16.68 -2.11
N SER A 92 1.67 15.58 -1.82
CA SER A 92 2.42 14.82 -2.82
C SER A 92 1.53 14.31 -3.95
N ASP A 93 2.03 14.42 -5.19
CA ASP A 93 1.47 13.71 -6.34
C ASP A 93 1.99 12.25 -6.39
N THR A 94 1.73 11.55 -7.49
CA THR A 94 2.16 10.15 -7.67
C THR A 94 3.69 10.01 -7.82
N LEU A 95 4.37 11.00 -8.41
CA LEU A 95 5.81 11.00 -8.58
C LEU A 95 6.54 11.18 -7.24
N ALA A 96 6.08 12.11 -6.41
CA ALA A 96 6.59 12.33 -5.06
C ALA A 96 6.24 11.18 -4.11
N THR A 97 4.99 10.69 -4.17
CA THR A 97 4.55 9.55 -3.35
C THR A 97 5.38 8.29 -3.65
N SER A 98 5.55 7.95 -4.93
CA SER A 98 6.36 6.79 -5.32
C SER A 98 7.83 6.94 -4.91
N TYR A 99 8.37 8.15 -4.87
CA TYR A 99 9.72 8.39 -4.37
C TYR A 99 9.84 8.07 -2.87
N VAL A 100 8.91 8.56 -2.05
CA VAL A 100 8.93 8.31 -0.59
C VAL A 100 8.77 6.82 -0.28
N VAL A 101 7.78 6.17 -0.92
CA VAL A 101 7.54 4.73 -0.74
C VAL A 101 8.75 3.91 -1.21
N TRP A 102 9.32 4.26 -2.37
CA TRP A 102 10.56 3.65 -2.86
C TRP A 102 11.71 3.78 -1.86
N LYS A 103 11.95 4.97 -1.29
CA LYS A 103 13.02 5.17 -0.29
C LYS A 103 12.83 4.31 0.95
N ALA A 104 11.59 4.11 1.38
CA ALA A 104 11.27 3.22 2.49
C ALA A 104 11.60 1.76 2.15
N ILE A 105 11.14 1.28 0.99
CA ILE A 105 11.41 -0.10 0.52
C ILE A 105 12.91 -0.31 0.28
N GLU A 106 13.60 0.66 -0.31
CA GLU A 106 15.06 0.61 -0.51
C GLU A 106 15.79 0.46 0.82
N ARG A 107 15.35 1.19 1.85
CA ARG A 107 15.94 1.07 3.19
C ARG A 107 15.68 -0.31 3.78
N ILE A 108 14.44 -0.80 3.71
CA ILE A 108 14.07 -2.15 4.19
C ILE A 108 14.96 -3.19 3.51
N ASN A 109 15.07 -3.15 2.17
CA ASN A 109 15.88 -4.08 1.39
C ASN A 109 17.38 -4.05 1.70
N ARG A 110 17.91 -2.92 2.19
CA ARG A 110 19.31 -2.81 2.64
C ARG A 110 19.53 -3.47 4.01
N GLU A 111 18.52 -3.46 4.87
CA GLU A 111 18.58 -4.03 6.22
C GLU A 111 18.23 -5.52 6.20
N GLU A 112 17.20 -5.90 5.44
CA GLU A 112 16.71 -7.26 5.25
C GLU A 112 16.27 -7.42 3.79
N PRO A 113 16.95 -8.25 2.96
CA PRO A 113 16.64 -8.40 1.55
C PRO A 113 15.15 -8.65 1.31
N VAL A 114 14.57 -7.92 0.36
CA VAL A 114 13.17 -8.02 -0.05
C VAL A 114 13.11 -8.84 -1.33
N ASP A 115 12.29 -9.90 -1.32
CA ASP A 115 12.14 -10.78 -2.47
C ASP A 115 11.01 -10.32 -3.40
N ILE A 116 9.97 -9.70 -2.83
CA ILE A 116 8.79 -9.27 -3.57
C ILE A 116 8.14 -8.03 -2.93
N VAL A 117 7.62 -7.14 -3.78
CA VAL A 117 6.77 -6.02 -3.37
C VAL A 117 5.37 -6.23 -3.93
N LEU A 118 4.36 -6.19 -3.07
CA LEU A 118 2.94 -6.28 -3.43
C LEU A 118 2.23 -4.96 -3.16
N CYS A 119 1.32 -4.57 -4.04
CA CYS A 119 0.53 -3.35 -3.93
C CYS A 119 -0.87 -3.59 -4.46
N GLY A 120 -1.87 -2.81 -4.01
CA GLY A 120 -3.12 -2.70 -4.74
C GLY A 120 -2.90 -2.11 -6.14
N ARG A 121 -3.83 -2.36 -7.06
CA ARG A 121 -3.72 -1.88 -8.46
C ARG A 121 -3.99 -0.38 -8.53
N GLN A 122 -4.93 0.16 -7.76
CA GLN A 122 -5.11 1.59 -7.56
C GLN A 122 -5.76 1.90 -6.20
N ALA A 123 -5.61 3.14 -5.75
CA ALA A 123 -6.30 3.65 -4.57
C ALA A 123 -7.59 4.35 -4.96
N LEU A 124 -8.70 4.06 -4.28
CA LEU A 124 -10.04 4.56 -4.64
C LEU A 124 -10.21 6.08 -4.65
N ASP A 125 -9.39 6.81 -3.90
CA ASP A 125 -9.52 8.26 -3.74
C ASP A 125 -8.85 9.04 -4.87
N GLY A 126 -7.66 8.60 -5.30
CA GLY A 126 -6.90 9.23 -6.38
C GLY A 126 -7.05 8.55 -7.74
N ASP A 127 -7.38 7.26 -7.75
CA ASP A 127 -7.70 6.41 -8.91
C ASP A 127 -6.66 6.37 -10.04
N THR A 128 -5.41 6.74 -9.77
CA THR A 128 -4.37 6.87 -10.81
C THR A 128 -3.69 5.54 -11.16
N GLY A 129 -3.55 4.63 -10.20
CA GLY A 129 -2.77 3.38 -10.36
C GLY A 129 -1.27 3.59 -10.64
N GLN A 130 -0.72 4.79 -10.40
CA GLN A 130 0.63 5.16 -10.86
C GLN A 130 1.74 4.93 -9.81
N VAL A 131 1.40 4.87 -8.52
CA VAL A 131 2.40 4.79 -7.45
C VAL A 131 3.20 3.48 -7.51
N PRO A 132 2.58 2.28 -7.58
CA PRO A 132 3.34 1.03 -7.64
C PRO A 132 4.27 0.93 -8.87
N PRO A 133 3.83 1.29 -10.11
CA PRO A 133 4.74 1.35 -11.25
C PRO A 133 5.91 2.32 -11.08
N GLY A 134 5.66 3.46 -10.44
CA GLY A 134 6.69 4.44 -10.09
C GLY A 134 7.73 3.86 -9.12
N VAL A 135 7.30 3.08 -8.13
CA VAL A 135 8.20 2.38 -7.19
C VAL A 135 9.05 1.34 -7.92
N ALA A 136 8.44 0.45 -8.70
CA ALA A 136 9.16 -0.60 -9.43
C ALA A 136 10.22 -0.02 -10.38
N THR A 137 9.87 1.05 -11.10
CA THR A 137 10.80 1.75 -12.00
C THR A 137 12.02 2.28 -11.27
N ARG A 138 11.86 2.81 -10.04
CA ARG A 138 12.97 3.33 -9.23
C ARG A 138 13.82 2.23 -8.61
N MET A 139 13.22 1.09 -8.28
CA MET A 139 13.96 -0.10 -7.83
C MET A 139 14.75 -0.76 -8.97
N GLY A 140 14.38 -0.48 -10.23
CA GLY A 140 14.89 -1.21 -11.38
C GLY A 140 14.37 -2.65 -11.42
N TRP A 141 13.20 -2.90 -10.82
CA TRP A 141 12.60 -4.23 -10.70
C TRP A 141 11.55 -4.46 -11.79
N PRO A 142 11.37 -5.71 -12.26
CA PRO A 142 10.26 -6.05 -13.14
C PRO A 142 8.93 -5.81 -12.43
N GLN A 143 7.90 -5.45 -13.20
CA GLN A 143 6.55 -5.22 -12.68
C GLN A 143 5.49 -5.99 -13.46
N LEU A 144 4.50 -6.49 -12.72
CA LEU A 144 3.27 -7.05 -13.25
C LEU A 144 2.11 -6.27 -12.61
N THR A 145 1.25 -5.67 -13.42
CA THR A 145 0.13 -4.84 -12.95
C THR A 145 -1.20 -5.54 -13.20
N SER A 146 -2.22 -5.22 -12.41
CA SER A 146 -3.56 -5.82 -12.50
C SER A 146 -3.55 -7.36 -12.41
N VAL A 147 -2.70 -7.89 -11.52
CA VAL A 147 -2.58 -9.33 -11.28
C VAL A 147 -3.90 -9.87 -10.73
N LEU A 148 -4.48 -10.85 -11.41
CA LEU A 148 -5.69 -11.54 -10.95
C LEU A 148 -5.37 -12.73 -10.05
N LYS A 149 -4.22 -13.37 -10.29
CA LYS A 149 -3.78 -14.56 -9.57
C LYS A 149 -2.27 -14.74 -9.71
N ILE A 150 -1.64 -15.23 -8.64
CA ILE A 150 -0.27 -15.74 -8.65
C ILE A 150 -0.36 -17.27 -8.62
N ASP A 151 -0.06 -17.92 -9.75
CA ASP A 151 -0.14 -19.38 -9.85
C ASP A 151 1.04 -20.07 -9.14
N ALA A 152 2.26 -19.59 -9.38
CA ALA A 152 3.48 -20.09 -8.78
C ALA A 152 4.50 -18.96 -8.65
N ILE A 153 5.34 -19.05 -7.62
CA ILE A 153 6.55 -18.26 -7.46
C ILE A 153 7.68 -19.23 -7.11
N ASP A 154 8.84 -18.97 -7.69
CA ASP A 154 10.09 -19.62 -7.33
C ASP A 154 10.99 -18.58 -6.65
N PHE A 155 11.43 -18.88 -5.43
CA PHE A 155 12.32 -18.03 -4.64
C PHE A 155 13.73 -18.67 -4.51
N GLU A 156 13.97 -19.81 -5.17
CA GLU A 156 15.26 -20.51 -5.21
C GLU A 156 16.13 -20.11 -6.42
#